data_AF-A0AAD3MYZ7-F1
#
_entry.id   AF-A0AAD3MYZ7-F1
#
_cell.length_a   1.000
_cell.length_b   1.000
_cell.length_c   1.000
_cell.angle_alpha   90.00
_cell.angle_beta   90.00
_cell.angle_gamma   90.00
#
_symmetry.space_group_name_H-M   'P 1'
#
loop_
_entity.id
_entity.type
_entity.pdbx_description
1 polymer ?
#
loop_
_entity_poly.entity_id
_entity_poly.type
_entity_poly.pdbx_seq_one_letter_code
_entity_poly.pdbx_strand_id
1 'polypeptide(L)'
;MFFYTRYPSSNVLKTFFPDVKFNRCITSQLIKWFSNFREFYYIQMEKFARQAIVDGIREVKDITVSRDSELFRALNMHYNKANDFHVPDRFLEVAEITLHEFYNAISATKDSDPSWKKAIYKVICKLDSDVPEEFKTSSYL
;
A
#
# COMPACT_ATOMS: atom_id res chain seq x y z
N MET A 1 -2.22 0.16 -10.72
CA MET A 1 -0.83 -0.28 -10.42
C MET A 1 -0.50 -0.37 -8.92
N PHE A 2 -0.76 0.66 -8.09
CA PHE A 2 -0.38 0.64 -6.66
C PHE A 2 -0.97 -0.54 -5.85
N PHE A 3 -2.15 -1.04 -6.23
CA PHE A 3 -2.76 -2.23 -5.63
C PHE A 3 -1.89 -3.51 -5.78
N TYR A 4 -0.98 -3.57 -6.75
CA TYR A 4 -0.10 -4.72 -6.99
C TYR A 4 1.32 -4.50 -6.44
N THR A 5 1.88 -3.32 -6.66
CA THR A 5 3.25 -2.98 -6.25
C THR A 5 3.30 -1.62 -5.55
N ARG A 6 3.86 -1.60 -4.35
CA ARG A 6 4.10 -0.38 -3.56
C ARG A 6 5.48 0.21 -3.85
N TYR A 7 6.44 -0.61 -4.27
CA TYR A 7 7.83 -0.26 -4.54
C TYR A 7 8.26 -0.65 -5.97
N PRO A 8 7.60 -0.14 -7.02
CA PRO A 8 7.97 -0.47 -8.38
C PRO A 8 9.39 0.02 -8.70
N SER A 9 10.17 -0.82 -9.37
CA SER A 9 11.48 -0.42 -9.88
C SER A 9 11.33 0.52 -11.08
N SER A 10 12.41 1.25 -11.42
CA SER A 10 12.44 2.07 -12.64
C SER A 10 12.14 1.24 -13.90
N ASN A 11 12.56 -0.02 -13.94
CA ASN A 11 12.29 -0.91 -15.06
C ASN A 11 10.81 -1.27 -15.15
N VAL A 12 10.17 -1.61 -14.02
CA VAL A 12 8.72 -1.87 -13.97
C VAL A 12 7.95 -0.65 -14.47
N LEU A 13 8.29 0.56 -14.00
CA LEU A 13 7.63 1.78 -14.48
C LEU A 13 7.76 1.95 -16.00
N LYS A 14 8.95 1.72 -16.58
CA LYS A 14 9.15 1.82 -18.03
C LYS A 14 8.33 0.79 -18.80
N THR A 15 8.20 -0.42 -18.28
CA THR A 15 7.44 -1.49 -18.93
C THR A 15 5.94 -1.21 -18.94
N PHE A 16 5.39 -0.63 -17.87
CA PHE A 16 3.94 -0.41 -17.71
C PHE A 16 3.46 0.99 -18.13
N PHE A 17 4.36 1.86 -18.59
CA PHE A 17 4.02 3.16 -19.17
C PHE A 17 4.71 3.35 -20.53
N PRO A 18 4.43 2.52 -21.55
CA PRO A 18 5.15 2.53 -22.83
C PRO A 18 5.00 3.85 -23.59
N ASP A 19 3.88 4.56 -23.41
CA ASP A 19 3.59 5.84 -24.05
C ASP A 19 4.36 7.02 -23.40
N VAL A 20 4.99 6.81 -22.25
CA VAL A 20 5.74 7.84 -21.53
C VAL A 20 7.18 7.88 -22.02
N LYS A 21 7.61 9.05 -22.52
CA LYS A 21 9.02 9.30 -22.86
C LYS A 21 9.85 9.53 -21.60
N PHE A 22 10.41 8.46 -21.03
CA PHE A 22 11.19 8.56 -19.79
C PHE A 22 12.43 9.42 -19.94
N ASN A 23 12.57 10.38 -19.03
CA ASN A 23 13.82 11.09 -18.74
C ASN A 23 14.02 11.15 -17.22
N ARG A 24 15.15 11.72 -16.76
CA ARG A 24 15.45 11.81 -15.31
C ARG A 24 14.34 12.50 -14.53
N CYS A 25 13.78 13.60 -15.04
CA CYS A 25 12.74 14.37 -14.37
C CYS A 25 11.43 13.56 -14.25
N ILE A 26 10.97 12.96 -15.35
CA ILE A 26 9.75 12.15 -15.40
C ILE A 26 9.88 10.90 -14.51
N THR A 27 11.04 10.25 -14.53
CA THR A 27 11.31 9.09 -13.67
C THR A 27 11.20 9.48 -12.19
N SER A 28 11.84 10.58 -11.79
CA SER A 28 11.74 11.10 -10.42
C SER A 28 10.31 11.47 -10.04
N GLN A 29 9.53 12.04 -10.97
CA GLN A 29 8.14 12.41 -10.73
C GLN A 29 7.26 11.17 -10.47
N LEU A 30 7.40 10.11 -11.27
CA LEU A 30 6.68 8.85 -11.06
C LEU A 30 7.06 8.20 -9.73
N ILE A 31 8.36 8.18 -9.39
CA ILE A 31 8.83 7.69 -8.09
C ILE A 31 8.21 8.50 -6.95
N LYS A 32 8.11 9.83 -7.10
CA LYS A 32 7.47 10.72 -6.13
C LYS A 32 5.99 10.40 -5.97
N TRP A 33 5.26 10.10 -7.04
CA TRP A 33 3.86 9.67 -6.95
C TRP A 33 3.71 8.40 -6.11
N PHE A 34 4.55 7.39 -6.35
CA PHE A 34 4.54 6.18 -5.53
C PHE A 34 4.94 6.45 -4.08
N SER A 35 5.84 7.40 -3.81
CA SER A 35 6.14 7.86 -2.45
C SER A 35 4.92 8.48 -1.77
N ASN A 36 4.19 9.37 -2.46
CA ASN A 36 2.96 9.97 -1.95
C ASN A 36 1.89 8.90 -1.68
N PHE A 37 1.74 7.92 -2.58
CA PHE A 37 0.80 6.82 -2.38
C PHE A 37 1.16 5.99 -1.14
N ARG A 38 2.44 5.65 -0.96
CA ARG A 38 2.91 4.96 0.25
C ARG A 38 2.72 5.78 1.52
N GLU A 39 2.93 7.09 1.46
CA GLU A 39 2.70 7.98 2.61
C GLU A 39 1.25 7.90 3.08
N PHE A 40 0.29 8.09 2.17
CA PHE A 40 -1.13 7.94 2.51
C PHE A 40 -1.45 6.54 3.04
N TYR A 41 -0.94 5.49 2.39
CA TYR A 41 -1.14 4.10 2.80
C TYR A 41 -0.70 3.88 4.25
N TYR A 42 0.55 4.25 4.57
CA TYR A 42 1.11 4.03 5.90
C TYR A 42 0.49 4.93 6.97
N ILE A 43 0.01 6.12 6.61
CA ILE A 43 -0.80 6.95 7.52
C ILE A 43 -2.10 6.23 7.88
N GLN A 44 -2.80 5.61 6.92
CA GLN A 44 -3.99 4.82 7.22
C GLN A 44 -3.66 3.60 8.08
N MET A 45 -2.60 2.85 7.76
CA MET A 45 -2.18 1.68 8.55
C MET A 45 -1.88 2.06 9.99
N GLU A 46 -1.14 3.14 10.22
CA GLU A 46 -0.87 3.62 11.57
C GLU A 46 -2.15 4.08 12.28
N LYS A 47 -3.01 4.85 11.61
CA LYS A 47 -4.27 5.32 12.18
C LYS A 47 -5.13 4.15 12.67
N PHE A 48 -5.34 3.15 11.83
CA PHE A 48 -6.19 2.00 12.16
C PHE A 48 -5.53 1.06 13.18
N ALA A 49 -4.20 0.91 13.15
CA ALA A 49 -3.48 0.16 14.18
C ALA A 49 -3.61 0.81 15.56
N ARG A 50 -3.48 2.15 15.64
CA ARG A 50 -3.70 2.89 16.90
C ARG A 50 -5.16 2.80 17.35
N GLN A 51 -6.11 2.90 16.42
CA GLN A 51 -7.52 2.75 16.73
C GLN A 51 -7.83 1.37 17.32
N ALA A 52 -7.30 0.29 16.75
CA ALA A 52 -7.47 -1.07 17.27
C ALA A 52 -6.98 -1.21 18.73
N ILE A 53 -5.87 -0.56 19.08
CA ILE A 53 -5.35 -0.53 20.46
C ILE A 53 -6.31 0.23 21.39
N VAL A 54 -6.83 1.38 20.94
CA VAL A 54 -7.81 2.18 21.71
C VAL A 54 -9.12 1.42 21.91
N ASP A 55 -9.56 0.67 20.90
CA ASP A 55 -10.76 -0.17 20.95
C ASP A 55 -10.58 -1.43 21.80
N GLY A 56 -9.37 -1.65 22.33
CA GLY A 56 -9.07 -2.72 23.27
C GLY A 56 -8.90 -4.10 22.62
N ILE A 57 -8.66 -4.16 21.31
CA ILE A 57 -8.26 -5.40 20.63
C ILE A 57 -6.97 -5.90 21.30
N ARG A 58 -6.91 -7.20 21.60
CA ARG A 58 -5.77 -7.81 22.31
C ARG A 58 -4.92 -8.67 21.41
N GLU A 59 -5.56 -9.44 20.53
CA GLU A 59 -4.86 -10.36 19.64
C GLU A 59 -4.86 -9.82 18.21
N VAL A 60 -3.68 -9.76 17.59
CA VAL A 60 -3.51 -9.23 16.23
C VAL A 60 -4.34 -9.99 15.20
N LYS A 61 -4.60 -11.27 15.42
CA LYS A 61 -5.45 -12.12 14.57
C LYS A 61 -6.91 -11.67 14.51
N ASP A 62 -7.36 -10.87 15.47
CA ASP A 62 -8.73 -10.34 15.50
C ASP A 62 -8.87 -9.10 14.60
N ILE A 63 -7.74 -8.56 14.13
CA ILE A 63 -7.69 -7.44 13.18
C ILE A 63 -7.73 -8.03 11.78
N THR A 64 -8.81 -7.77 11.04
CA THR A 64 -8.96 -8.25 9.66
C THR A 64 -9.23 -7.12 8.69
N VAL A 65 -8.78 -7.26 7.44
CA VAL A 65 -9.00 -6.29 6.37
C VAL A 65 -9.85 -6.94 5.28
N SER A 66 -11.17 -6.81 5.43
CA SER A 66 -12.15 -7.24 4.43
C SER A 66 -12.55 -6.09 3.49
N ARG A 67 -13.32 -6.40 2.45
CA ARG A 67 -13.92 -5.39 1.54
C ARG A 67 -14.92 -4.46 2.23
N ASP A 68 -15.45 -4.86 3.37
CA ASP A 68 -16.39 -4.05 4.16
C ASP A 68 -15.66 -3.25 5.26
N SER A 69 -14.35 -3.47 5.44
CA SER A 69 -13.57 -2.75 6.46
C SER A 69 -13.46 -1.27 6.13
N GLU A 70 -13.49 -0.43 7.17
CA GLU A 70 -13.31 1.02 7.02
C GLU A 70 -11.93 1.38 6.45
N LEU A 71 -10.90 0.59 6.80
CA LEU A 71 -9.57 0.74 6.23
C LEU A 71 -9.62 0.54 4.71
N PHE A 72 -10.19 -0.57 4.22
CA PHE A 72 -10.30 -0.79 2.78
C PHE A 72 -11.09 0.31 2.09
N ARG A 73 -12.22 0.74 2.68
CA ARG A 73 -13.01 1.85 2.15
C ARG A 73 -12.17 3.12 1.99
N ALA A 74 -11.38 3.48 3.00
CA ALA A 74 -10.49 4.65 2.96
C ALA A 74 -9.42 4.54 1.85
N LEU A 75 -8.79 3.36 1.69
CA LEU A 75 -7.79 3.12 0.66
C LEU A 75 -8.41 3.13 -0.74
N ASN A 76 -9.55 2.45 -0.92
CA ASN A 76 -10.23 2.35 -2.21
C ASN A 76 -10.72 3.72 -2.69
N MET A 77 -11.35 4.52 -1.82
CA MET A 77 -11.76 5.88 -2.18
C MET A 77 -10.58 6.78 -2.59
N HIS A 78 -9.38 6.54 -2.05
CA HIS A 78 -8.20 7.34 -2.37
C HIS A 78 -7.56 6.92 -3.71
N TYR A 79 -7.35 5.62 -3.92
CA TYR A 79 -6.63 5.11 -5.10
C TYR A 79 -7.54 4.80 -6.30
N ASN A 80 -8.84 4.60 -6.07
CA ASN A 80 -9.82 4.12 -7.04
C ASN A 80 -11.08 4.99 -6.99
N LYS A 81 -10.94 6.28 -7.31
CA LYS A 81 -11.99 7.29 -7.14
C LYS A 81 -13.27 7.00 -7.92
N ALA A 82 -13.16 6.46 -9.14
CA ALA A 82 -14.30 6.08 -9.96
C ALA A 82 -14.96 4.78 -9.47
N ASN A 83 -14.26 4.01 -8.62
CA ASN A 83 -14.70 2.72 -8.10
C ASN A 83 -15.08 1.71 -9.19
N ASP A 84 -14.47 1.85 -10.36
CA ASP A 84 -14.63 0.99 -11.54
C ASP A 84 -13.59 -0.14 -11.56
N PHE A 85 -12.50 0.00 -10.81
CA PHE A 85 -11.48 -1.03 -10.68
C PHE A 85 -11.82 -2.02 -9.55
N HIS A 86 -11.89 -3.31 -9.88
CA HIS A 86 -12.00 -4.35 -8.88
C HIS A 86 -10.63 -4.60 -8.22
N VAL A 87 -10.48 -4.15 -6.96
CA VAL A 87 -9.22 -4.33 -6.21
C VAL A 87 -8.97 -5.82 -5.96
N PRO A 88 -7.76 -6.35 -6.25
CA PRO A 88 -7.42 -7.76 -6.02
C PRO A 88 -7.45 -8.16 -4.54
N ASP A 89 -7.86 -9.40 -4.25
CA ASP A 89 -7.83 -9.95 -2.88
C ASP A 89 -6.42 -9.93 -2.29
N ARG A 90 -5.40 -10.16 -3.12
CA ARG A 90 -4.00 -10.05 -2.71
C ARG A 90 -3.64 -8.69 -2.09
N PHE A 91 -4.28 -7.61 -2.53
CA PHE A 91 -4.07 -6.29 -1.91
C PHE A 91 -4.62 -6.24 -0.48
N LEU A 92 -5.79 -6.84 -0.24
CA LEU A 92 -6.39 -6.94 1.09
C LEU A 92 -5.52 -7.76 2.04
N GLU A 93 -5.00 -8.90 1.57
CA GLU A 93 -4.05 -9.72 2.33
C GLU A 93 -2.81 -8.93 2.75
N VAL A 94 -2.21 -8.19 1.81
CA VAL A 94 -1.03 -7.36 2.11
C VAL A 94 -1.38 -6.19 3.04
N ALA A 95 -2.57 -5.59 2.89
CA ALA A 95 -3.05 -4.55 3.78
C ALA A 95 -3.24 -5.06 5.21
N GLU A 96 -3.79 -6.26 5.38
CA GLU A 96 -3.92 -6.94 6.66
C GLU A 96 -2.55 -7.21 7.30
N ILE A 97 -1.62 -7.83 6.56
CA ILE A 97 -0.25 -8.05 7.04
C ILE A 97 0.41 -6.73 7.43
N THR A 98 0.22 -5.67 6.63
CA THR A 98 0.77 -4.35 6.97
C THR A 98 0.19 -3.83 8.27
N LEU A 99 -1.13 -3.89 8.41
CA LEU A 99 -1.82 -3.43 9.61
C LEU A 99 -1.36 -4.20 10.85
N HIS A 100 -1.15 -5.52 10.73
CA HIS A 100 -0.59 -6.36 11.79
C HIS A 100 0.81 -5.94 12.20
N GLU A 101 1.71 -5.67 11.23
CA GLU A 101 3.06 -5.19 11.51
C GLU A 101 3.05 -3.84 12.24
N PHE A 102 2.18 -2.91 11.83
CA PHE A 102 1.99 -1.64 12.52
C PHE A 102 1.44 -1.83 13.93
N TYR A 103 0.38 -2.63 14.09
CA TYR A 103 -0.24 -2.92 15.38
C TYR A 103 0.74 -3.56 16.35
N ASN A 104 1.50 -4.57 15.91
CA ASN A 104 2.49 -5.25 16.74
C ASN A 104 3.61 -4.31 17.17
N ALA A 105 4.09 -3.44 16.28
CA ALA A 105 5.13 -2.48 16.61
C ALA A 105 4.65 -1.44 17.64
N ILE A 106 3.46 -0.88 17.46
CA ILE A 106 2.89 0.13 18.35
C ILE A 106 2.50 -0.48 19.70
N SER A 107 1.89 -1.67 19.71
CA SER A 107 1.53 -2.38 20.95
C SER A 107 2.76 -2.74 21.78
N ALA A 108 3.90 -2.97 21.12
CA ALA A 108 5.20 -3.18 21.76
C ALA A 108 5.98 -1.88 22.01
N THR A 109 5.37 -0.70 21.84
CA THR A 109 5.97 0.65 22.04
C THR A 109 7.22 0.93 21.20
N LYS A 110 7.42 0.18 20.11
CA LYS A 110 8.56 0.36 19.20
C LYS A 110 8.46 1.64 18.38
N ASP A 111 7.27 2.24 18.30
CA ASP A 111 7.01 3.48 17.56
C ASP A 111 7.63 4.73 18.18
N SER A 112 8.22 4.60 19.38
CA SER A 112 9.10 5.61 19.99
C SER A 112 10.45 5.77 19.26
N ASP A 113 10.94 4.74 18.57
CA ASP A 113 12.16 4.80 17.76
C ASP A 113 11.86 5.44 16.40
N PRO A 114 12.51 6.54 15.98
CA PRO A 114 12.23 7.21 14.69
C PRO A 114 12.32 6.30 13.44
N SER A 115 13.05 5.18 13.55
CA SER A 115 13.31 4.23 12.48
C SER A 115 12.40 2.99 12.50
N TRP A 116 11.43 2.91 13.42
CA TRP A 116 10.58 1.73 13.64
C TRP A 116 9.92 1.17 12.38
N LYS A 117 9.45 2.06 11.49
CA LYS A 117 8.78 1.69 10.24
C LYS A 117 9.72 1.05 9.22
N LYS A 118 11.05 1.18 9.37
CA LYS A 118 12.05 0.63 8.43
C LYS A 118 11.97 -0.90 8.35
N ALA A 119 11.69 -1.58 9.46
CA ALA A 119 11.48 -3.03 9.46
C ALA A 119 10.20 -3.41 8.70
N ILE A 120 9.11 -2.68 8.94
CA ILE A 120 7.82 -2.90 8.27
C ILE A 120 7.95 -2.70 6.77
N TYR A 121 8.59 -1.62 6.32
CA TYR A 121 8.80 -1.34 4.89
C TYR A 121 9.56 -2.46 4.18
N LYS A 122 10.50 -3.13 4.86
CA LYS A 122 11.21 -4.28 4.30
C LYS A 122 10.31 -5.50 4.14
N VAL A 123 9.36 -5.71 5.05
CA VAL A 123 8.36 -6.77 4.93
C VAL A 123 7.46 -6.48 3.72
N ILE A 124 6.88 -5.27 3.65
CA ILE A 124 5.91 -4.92 2.60
C ILE A 124 6.54 -4.92 1.21
N CYS A 125 7.80 -4.49 1.09
CA CYS A 125 8.56 -4.54 -0.17
C CYS A 125 8.66 -5.96 -0.74
N LYS A 126 8.73 -7.00 0.11
CA LYS A 126 8.79 -8.40 -0.32
C LYS A 126 7.43 -8.99 -0.71
N LEU A 127 6.34 -8.27 -0.42
CA LEU A 127 4.96 -8.71 -0.70
C LEU A 127 4.41 -8.08 -2.00
N ASP A 128 5.22 -7.27 -2.69
CA ASP A 128 4.85 -6.75 -4.01
C ASP A 128 4.66 -7.90 -5.00
N SER A 129 3.58 -7.79 -5.77
CA SER A 129 3.20 -8.75 -6.80
C SER A 129 3.48 -8.16 -8.18
N ASP A 130 3.58 -9.04 -9.18
CA ASP A 130 3.67 -8.60 -10.57
C ASP A 130 2.42 -7.81 -10.95
N VAL A 131 2.62 -6.74 -11.74
CA VAL A 131 1.53 -5.95 -12.27
C VAL A 131 0.95 -6.70 -13.48
N PRO A 132 -0.38 -6.87 -13.57
CA PRO A 132 -0.99 -7.61 -14.68
C PRO A 132 -0.69 -6.97 -16.04
N GLU A 133 -0.47 -7.81 -17.05
CA GLU A 133 -0.04 -7.39 -18.40
C GLU A 133 -1.03 -6.44 -19.08
N GLU A 134 -2.30 -6.50 -18.72
CA GLU A 134 -3.37 -5.64 -19.24
C GLU A 134 -3.11 -4.15 -18.95
N PHE A 135 -2.36 -3.85 -17.89
CA PHE A 135 -1.94 -2.48 -17.57
C PHE A 135 -0.94 -1.89 -18.59
N LYS A 136 -0.37 -2.71 -19.49
CA LYS A 136 0.56 -2.22 -20.53
C LYS A 136 -0.17 -1.66 -21.75
N THR A 137 -1.43 -2.04 -21.96
CA THR A 137 -2.21 -1.61 -23.12
C THR A 137 -3.11 -0.44 -22.78
N SER A 138 -3.15 0.59 -23.64
CA SER A 138 -3.97 1.80 -23.47
C SER A 138 -5.49 1.53 -23.51
N SER A 139 -5.92 0.27 -23.57
CA SER A 139 -7.31 -0.19 -23.70
C SER A 139 -8.14 -0.10 -22.41
N TYR A 140 -7.54 0.33 -21.29
CA TYR A 140 -8.18 0.42 -19.97
C TYR A 140 -8.22 1.86 -19.40
N LEU A 141 -8.04 2.88 -20.24
CA LEU A 141 -8.25 4.29 -19.90
C LEU A 141 -9.48 4.85 -20.60
#